data_AF-A0A1I1FGM8-F1
#
_entry.id   AF-A0A1I1FGM8-F1
#
_cell.length_a   1.000
_cell.length_b   1.000
_cell.length_c   1.000
_cell.angle_alpha   90.00
_cell.angle_beta   90.00
_cell.angle_gamma   90.00
#
_symmetry.space_group_name_H-M   'P 1'
#
loop_
_entity.id
_entity.type
_entity.pdbx_description
1 polymer ?
#
loop_
_entity_poly.entity_id
_entity_poly.type
_entity_poly.pdbx_seq_one_letter_code
_entity_poly.pdbx_strand_id
1 'polypeptide(L)'
;MNSTDNEKTRLVSRGGENSPWQFWQYCQPLTGEFHLYAFQPELAGVSSSKALHLGAFNDTANLAVQKSRFLEEPKTCVALELDAKEFAAWLENPEANQQPEFVGYFGSPWSGYGIKRVEEHQVEVIYAADRRYEWIGVFTQAEAFAWIELDYDRRRRRCVIC
;
A
#
# COMPACT_ATOMS: atom_id res chain seq x y z
N MET A 1 -11.99 -32.87 -14.33
CA MET A 1 -12.89 -32.41 -13.27
C MET A 1 -12.31 -31.11 -12.72
N ASN A 2 -13.04 -30.03 -12.99
CA ASN A 2 -12.99 -28.65 -12.48
C ASN A 2 -11.63 -27.99 -12.23
N SER A 3 -11.16 -27.26 -13.25
CA SER A 3 -10.14 -26.21 -13.17
C SER A 3 -10.82 -24.86 -13.43
N THR A 4 -11.68 -24.41 -12.50
CA THR A 4 -12.46 -23.17 -12.64
C THR A 4 -12.57 -22.39 -11.32
N ASP A 5 -11.50 -22.32 -10.52
CA ASP A 5 -11.49 -21.51 -9.28
C ASP A 5 -10.30 -20.53 -9.13
N ASN A 6 -9.37 -20.44 -10.09
CA ASN A 6 -8.18 -19.58 -9.97
C ASN A 6 -8.33 -18.16 -10.54
N GLU A 7 -9.53 -17.75 -10.94
CA GLU A 7 -9.77 -16.43 -11.57
C GLU A 7 -9.92 -15.27 -10.56
N LYS A 8 -9.82 -15.52 -9.25
CA LYS A 8 -10.22 -14.56 -8.21
C LYS A 8 -9.14 -13.60 -7.70
N THR A 9 -7.87 -13.78 -8.06
CA THR A 9 -6.80 -13.21 -7.22
C THR A 9 -6.13 -11.96 -7.79
N ARG A 10 -6.48 -11.50 -9.01
CA ARG A 10 -5.80 -10.37 -9.63
C ARG A 10 -6.70 -9.53 -10.53
N LEU A 11 -7.03 -8.32 -10.08
CA LEU A 11 -7.67 -7.31 -10.93
C LEU A 11 -6.66 -6.23 -11.28
N VAL A 12 -6.46 -6.04 -12.59
CA VAL A 12 -5.62 -4.97 -13.14
C VAL A 12 -6.52 -3.89 -13.65
N SER A 13 -6.27 -2.65 -13.24
CA SER A 13 -6.99 -1.51 -13.79
C SER A 13 -6.05 -0.35 -14.05
N ARG A 14 -6.17 0.29 -15.20
CA ARG A 14 -5.45 1.53 -15.49
C ARG A 14 -6.06 2.68 -14.68
N GLY A 15 -5.25 3.68 -14.33
CA GLY A 15 -5.69 4.88 -13.60
C GLY A 15 -6.52 5.87 -14.42
N GLY A 16 -6.85 5.55 -15.67
CA GLY A 16 -7.45 6.45 -16.67
C GLY A 16 -6.50 6.69 -17.85
N GLU A 17 -6.98 7.35 -18.92
CA GLU A 17 -6.22 7.55 -20.17
C GLU A 17 -4.92 8.37 -19.99
N ASN A 18 -4.82 9.17 -18.92
CA ASN A 18 -3.70 10.08 -18.66
C ASN A 18 -2.87 9.75 -17.41
N SER A 19 -3.19 8.67 -16.69
CA SER A 19 -2.44 8.29 -15.49
C SER A 19 -1.27 7.38 -15.84
N PRO A 20 -0.04 7.68 -15.38
CA PRO A 20 1.10 6.78 -15.58
C PRO A 20 1.03 5.54 -14.67
N TRP A 21 0.04 5.46 -13.77
CA TRP A 21 -0.11 4.40 -12.79
C TRP A 21 -0.98 3.25 -13.31
N GLN A 22 -0.46 2.04 -13.11
CA GLN A 22 -1.17 0.78 -13.24
C GLN A 22 -1.51 0.26 -11.85
N PHE A 23 -2.78 -0.04 -11.60
CA PHE A 23 -3.24 -0.50 -10.29
C PHE A 23 -3.42 -2.01 -10.30
N TRP A 24 -2.96 -2.64 -9.22
CA TRP A 24 -3.07 -4.07 -9.00
C TRP A 24 -3.78 -4.32 -7.69
N GLN A 25 -4.72 -5.26 -7.71
CA GLN A 25 -5.41 -5.73 -6.51
C GLN A 25 -5.08 -7.20 -6.31
N TYR A 26 -4.80 -7.58 -5.07
CA TYR A 26 -4.52 -8.95 -4.70
C TYR A 26 -5.27 -9.31 -3.42
N CYS A 27 -5.94 -10.46 -3.40
CA CYS A 27 -6.56 -11.00 -2.19
C CYS A 27 -5.61 -12.02 -1.58
N GLN A 28 -5.09 -11.74 -0.39
CA GLN A 28 -4.17 -12.63 0.29
C GLN A 28 -4.93 -13.89 0.75
N PRO A 29 -4.55 -15.10 0.28
CA PRO A 29 -5.33 -16.31 0.56
C PRO A 29 -5.43 -16.70 2.03
N LEU A 30 -4.40 -16.37 2.83
CA LEU A 30 -4.30 -16.80 4.23
C LEU A 30 -5.14 -15.92 5.18
N THR A 31 -5.23 -14.62 4.90
CA THR A 31 -5.93 -13.65 5.78
C THR A 31 -7.26 -13.21 5.20
N GLY A 32 -7.45 -13.32 3.88
CA GLY A 32 -8.57 -12.71 3.17
C GLY A 32 -8.44 -11.19 2.99
N GLU A 33 -7.31 -10.58 3.37
CA GLU A 33 -7.06 -9.15 3.19
C GLU A 33 -6.87 -8.82 1.69
N PHE A 34 -7.45 -7.72 1.25
CA PHE A 34 -7.23 -7.16 -0.08
C PHE A 34 -6.12 -6.13 -0.04
N HIS A 35 -5.15 -6.23 -0.94
CA HIS A 35 -4.04 -5.31 -1.06
C HIS A 35 -4.14 -4.54 -2.36
N LEU A 36 -3.89 -3.23 -2.28
CA LEU A 36 -3.84 -2.34 -3.43
C LEU A 36 -2.42 -1.89 -3.69
N TYR A 37 -1.98 -2.02 -4.93
CA TYR A 37 -0.68 -1.56 -5.39
C TYR A 37 -0.83 -0.59 -6.56
N ALA A 38 0.13 0.31 -6.69
CA ALA A 38 0.30 1.14 -7.87
C ALA A 38 1.72 1.00 -8.43
N PHE A 39 1.81 0.79 -9.73
CA PHE A 39 3.06 0.62 -10.45
C PHE A 39 3.15 1.60 -11.60
N GLN A 40 4.26 2.34 -11.63
CA GLN A 40 4.64 3.20 -12.73
C GLN A 40 5.84 2.55 -13.42
N PRO A 41 5.64 1.86 -14.56
CA PRO A 41 6.76 1.30 -15.31
C PRO A 41 7.66 2.41 -15.84
N GLU A 42 8.92 2.07 -16.10
CA GLU A 42 9.84 2.98 -16.77
C GLU A 42 9.30 3.30 -18.18
N LEU A 43 9.09 4.58 -18.45
CA LEU A 43 8.69 5.09 -19.76
C LEU A 43 9.83 5.94 -20.32
N ALA A 44 9.97 6.01 -21.64
CA ALA A 44 10.98 6.84 -22.29
C ALA A 44 10.88 8.29 -21.78
N GLY A 45 11.93 8.76 -21.09
CA GLY A 45 11.99 10.12 -20.52
C GLY A 45 11.49 10.27 -19.07
N VAL A 46 11.09 9.19 -18.39
CA VAL A 46 10.75 9.19 -16.96
C VAL A 46 11.86 8.51 -16.16
N SER A 47 12.31 9.16 -15.08
CA SER A 47 13.32 8.64 -14.17
C SER A 47 12.78 7.47 -13.35
N SER A 48 13.28 6.26 -13.64
CA SER A 48 13.11 4.99 -12.91
C SER A 48 11.66 4.50 -12.69
N SER A 49 11.47 3.18 -12.68
CA SER A 49 10.19 2.59 -12.27
C SER A 49 9.88 2.91 -10.80
N LYS A 50 8.59 3.04 -10.48
CA LYS A 50 8.11 3.22 -9.10
C LYS A 50 7.02 2.21 -8.77
N ALA A 51 7.10 1.65 -7.58
CA ALA A 51 6.10 0.73 -7.05
C ALA A 51 5.65 1.22 -5.66
N LEU A 52 4.35 1.20 -5.42
CA LEU A 52 3.73 1.64 -4.17
C LEU A 52 2.75 0.59 -3.66
N HIS A 53 2.74 0.37 -2.35
CA HIS A 53 1.66 -0.28 -1.63
C HIS A 53 0.70 0.81 -1.10
N LEU A 54 -0.53 0.82 -1.60
CA LEU A 54 -1.53 1.84 -1.28
C LEU A 54 -2.43 1.49 -0.10
N GLY A 55 -2.36 0.25 0.38
CA GLY A 55 -2.98 -0.17 1.64
C GLY A 55 -3.43 -1.62 1.61
N ALA A 56 -3.78 -2.13 2.78
CA ALA A 56 -4.46 -3.41 2.98
C ALA A 56 -5.87 -3.15 3.53
N PHE A 57 -6.83 -3.98 3.15
CA PHE A 57 -8.26 -3.74 3.36
C PHE A 57 -9.00 -5.03 3.67
N ASN A 58 -10.03 -4.96 4.51
CA ASN A 58 -10.92 -6.09 4.76
C ASN A 58 -12.05 -6.21 3.72
N ASP A 59 -12.18 -5.22 2.83
CA ASP A 59 -13.22 -5.16 1.81
C ASP A 59 -12.77 -4.40 0.56
N THR A 60 -13.44 -4.67 -0.55
CA THR A 60 -13.12 -4.08 -1.86
C THR A 60 -13.66 -2.66 -2.05
N ALA A 61 -14.59 -2.20 -1.20
CA ALA A 61 -15.16 -0.86 -1.30
C ALA A 61 -14.16 0.19 -0.82
N ASN A 62 -13.54 -0.03 0.34
CA ASN A 62 -12.49 0.84 0.88
C ASN A 62 -11.26 0.88 -0.04
N LEU A 63 -10.93 -0.24 -0.68
CA LEU A 63 -9.89 -0.29 -1.72
C LEU A 63 -10.20 0.66 -2.89
N ALA A 64 -11.45 0.66 -3.39
CA ALA A 64 -11.85 1.53 -4.49
C ALA A 64 -11.80 3.01 -4.09
N VAL A 65 -12.21 3.34 -2.86
CA VAL A 65 -12.08 4.68 -2.28
C VAL A 65 -10.62 5.12 -2.25
N GLN A 66 -9.72 4.26 -1.75
CA GLN A 66 -8.29 4.57 -1.70
C GLN A 66 -7.69 4.79 -3.09
N LYS A 67 -8.10 3.99 -4.08
CA LYS A 67 -7.67 4.18 -5.48
C LYS A 67 -8.09 5.56 -6.00
N SER A 68 -9.34 5.98 -5.76
CA SER A 68 -9.83 7.31 -6.19
C SER A 68 -9.04 8.41 -5.50
N ARG A 69 -8.87 8.30 -4.18
CA ARG A 69 -8.11 9.24 -3.37
C ARG A 69 -6.67 9.40 -3.86
N PHE A 70 -5.99 8.31 -4.20
CA PHE A 70 -4.63 8.36 -4.73
C PHE A 70 -4.55 9.06 -6.09
N LEU A 71 -5.56 8.89 -6.95
CA LEU A 71 -5.61 9.56 -8.25
C LEU A 71 -5.89 11.07 -8.11
N GLU A 72 -6.71 11.46 -7.14
CA GLU A 72 -7.11 12.85 -6.89
C GLU A 72 -6.05 13.64 -6.09
N GLU A 73 -5.57 13.07 -4.98
CA GLU A 73 -4.62 13.69 -4.07
C GLU A 73 -3.46 12.73 -3.69
N PRO A 74 -2.57 12.38 -4.64
CA PRO A 74 -1.50 11.41 -4.38
C PRO A 74 -0.53 11.83 -3.26
N LYS A 75 -0.36 13.14 -3.04
CA LYS A 75 0.57 13.70 -2.02
C LYS A 75 0.11 13.50 -0.58
N THR A 76 -1.18 13.25 -0.39
CA THR A 76 -1.83 13.18 0.93
C THR A 76 -2.47 11.83 1.15
N CYS A 77 -2.12 10.87 0.29
CA CYS A 77 -2.54 9.49 0.35
C CYS A 77 -1.47 8.69 1.09
N VAL A 78 -1.90 7.81 2.01
CA VAL A 78 -0.97 6.87 2.66
C VAL A 78 -0.49 5.89 1.61
N ALA A 79 0.81 5.88 1.35
CA ALA A 79 1.46 4.96 0.42
C ALA A 79 2.85 4.59 0.94
N LEU A 80 3.19 3.31 0.85
CA LEU A 80 4.53 2.81 1.14
C LEU A 80 5.27 2.53 -0.16
N GLU A 81 6.52 2.98 -0.24
CA GLU A 81 7.37 2.68 -1.38
C GLU A 81 7.83 1.22 -1.32
N LEU A 82 7.73 0.55 -2.47
CA LEU A 82 8.20 -0.82 -2.66
C LEU A 82 9.44 -0.80 -3.56
N ASP A 83 10.29 -1.80 -3.44
CA ASP A 83 11.33 -2.01 -4.44
C ASP A 83 10.67 -2.36 -5.79
N ALA A 84 10.89 -1.51 -6.79
CA ALA A 84 10.22 -1.63 -8.07
C ALA A 84 10.65 -2.88 -8.86
N LYS A 85 11.86 -3.42 -8.63
CA LYS A 85 12.34 -4.64 -9.29
C LYS A 85 11.72 -5.87 -8.63
N GLU A 86 11.71 -5.93 -7.30
CA GLU A 86 11.04 -7.00 -6.55
C GLU A 86 9.54 -7.02 -6.86
N PHE A 87 8.91 -5.86 -6.92
CA PHE A 87 7.50 -5.74 -7.29
C PHE A 87 7.25 -6.23 -8.72
N ALA A 88 8.06 -5.82 -9.69
CA ALA A 88 7.94 -6.28 -11.07
C ALA A 88 8.12 -7.80 -11.19
N ALA A 89 9.09 -8.38 -10.47
CA ALA A 89 9.29 -9.83 -10.42
C ALA A 89 8.08 -10.56 -9.81
N TRP A 90 7.49 -10.01 -8.74
CA TRP A 90 6.26 -10.54 -8.18
C TRP A 90 5.09 -10.44 -9.18
N LEU A 91 4.96 -9.36 -9.94
CA LEU A 91 3.93 -9.24 -10.97
C LEU A 91 4.07 -10.29 -12.09
N GLU A 92 5.28 -10.71 -12.43
CA GLU A 92 5.53 -11.76 -13.43
C GLU A 92 5.11 -13.14 -12.92
N ASN A 93 5.33 -13.42 -11.63
CA ASN A 93 4.96 -14.69 -11.02
C ASN A 93 4.48 -14.54 -9.56
N PRO A 94 3.21 -14.15 -9.35
CA PRO A 94 2.67 -13.90 -8.00
C PRO A 94 2.52 -15.16 -7.14
N GLU A 95 2.43 -16.34 -7.76
CA GLU A 95 2.24 -17.61 -7.03
C GLU A 95 3.56 -18.20 -6.51
N ALA A 96 4.67 -17.94 -7.19
CA ALA A 96 5.98 -18.44 -6.78
C ALA A 96 6.75 -17.48 -5.85
N ASN A 97 6.34 -16.21 -5.81
CA ASN A 97 7.00 -15.17 -5.02
C ASN A 97 6.11 -14.73 -3.86
N GLN A 98 6.75 -14.35 -2.75
CA GLN A 98 6.02 -13.78 -1.62
C GLN A 98 5.38 -12.44 -2.04
N GLN A 99 4.10 -12.29 -1.73
CA GLN A 99 3.37 -11.04 -1.91
C GLN A 99 4.07 -9.92 -1.10
N PRO A 100 4.28 -8.73 -1.71
CA PRO A 100 4.75 -7.56 -0.99
C PRO A 100 3.76 -7.14 0.09
N GLU A 101 4.21 -7.11 1.33
CA GLU A 101 3.42 -6.71 2.49
C GLU A 101 3.37 -5.19 2.67
N PHE A 102 2.40 -4.72 3.44
CA PHE A 102 2.26 -3.35 3.90
C PHE A 102 3.25 -3.07 5.03
N VAL A 103 4.54 -3.11 4.71
CA VAL A 103 5.67 -2.84 5.61
C VAL A 103 6.56 -1.77 5.00
N GLY A 104 7.23 -0.97 5.83
CA GLY A 104 8.11 0.10 5.37
C GLY A 104 7.95 1.38 6.18
N TYR A 105 8.16 2.52 5.52
CA TYR A 105 8.06 3.84 6.13
C TYR A 105 7.14 4.76 5.34
N PHE A 106 6.18 5.39 6.02
CA PHE A 106 5.33 6.44 5.45
C PHE A 106 5.59 7.77 6.17
N GLY A 107 6.04 8.79 5.45
CA GLY A 107 6.21 10.14 5.98
C GLY A 107 7.49 10.82 5.51
N SER A 108 7.91 11.84 6.26
CA SER A 108 9.13 12.61 6.01
C SER A 108 10.28 12.14 6.90
N PRO A 109 11.54 12.56 6.67
CA PRO A 109 12.65 12.26 7.59
C PRO A 109 12.45 12.72 9.05
N TRP A 110 11.50 13.64 9.31
CA TRP A 110 11.27 14.25 10.62
C TRP A 110 10.03 13.73 11.33
N SER A 111 9.04 13.25 10.57
CA SER A 111 7.79 12.71 11.09
C SER A 111 7.21 11.67 10.14
N GLY A 112 6.79 10.52 10.67
CA GLY A 112 6.17 9.45 9.90
C GLY A 112 5.89 8.20 10.72
N TYR A 113 5.46 7.16 10.03
CA TYR A 113 5.09 5.86 10.58
C TYR A 113 6.05 4.81 10.04
N GLY A 114 6.71 4.09 10.93
CA GLY A 114 7.41 2.85 10.62
C GLY A 114 6.46 1.67 10.82
N ILE A 115 6.38 0.81 9.82
CA ILE A 115 5.58 -0.42 9.85
C ILE A 115 6.52 -1.61 9.66
N LYS A 116 6.58 -2.51 10.64
CA LYS A 116 7.52 -3.64 10.65
C LYS A 116 6.77 -4.95 10.87
N ARG A 117 7.17 -6.01 10.18
CA ARG A 117 6.69 -7.37 10.47
C ARG A 117 7.13 -7.80 11.87
N VAL A 118 6.22 -8.38 12.65
CA VAL A 118 6.53 -8.97 13.97
C VAL A 118 6.26 -10.46 13.98
N GLU A 119 5.08 -10.85 13.52
CA GLU A 119 4.62 -12.23 13.39
C GLU A 119 3.99 -12.44 12.00
N GLU A 120 3.55 -13.66 11.72
CA GLU A 120 2.86 -13.98 10.48
C GLU A 120 1.56 -13.15 10.37
N HIS A 121 1.47 -12.33 9.32
CA HIS A 121 0.34 -11.42 9.05
C HIS A 121 0.11 -10.28 10.04
N GLN A 122 1.07 -10.03 10.94
CA GLN A 122 1.01 -8.92 11.89
C GLN A 122 2.15 -7.93 11.71
N VAL A 123 1.81 -6.67 11.89
CA VAL A 123 2.75 -5.56 11.82
C VAL A 123 2.71 -4.71 13.07
N GLU A 124 3.88 -4.31 13.53
CA GLU A 124 4.05 -3.28 14.54
C GLU A 124 4.08 -1.92 13.86
N VAL A 125 3.34 -0.98 14.43
CA VAL A 125 3.31 0.42 13.99
C VAL A 125 4.02 1.29 15.04
N ILE A 126 4.99 2.06 14.58
CA ILE A 126 5.72 3.03 15.39
C ILE A 126 5.55 4.40 14.73
N TYR A 127 5.02 5.36 15.48
CA TYR A 127 5.05 6.76 15.05
C TYR A 127 6.35 7.40 15.50
N ALA A 128 7.04 8.09 14.59
CA ALA A 128 8.25 8.85 14.88
C ALA A 128 8.00 10.32 14.56
N ALA A 129 8.35 11.21 15.48
CA ALA A 129 8.35 12.66 15.26
C ALA A 129 9.38 13.35 16.15
N ASP A 130 10.15 14.30 15.62
CA ASP A 130 11.09 15.14 16.38
C ASP A 130 12.02 14.32 17.30
N ARG A 131 12.56 13.21 16.77
CA ARG A 131 13.43 12.24 17.48
C ARG A 131 12.76 11.49 18.64
N ARG A 132 11.44 11.58 18.79
CA ARG A 132 10.65 10.74 19.69
C ARG A 132 10.03 9.61 18.90
N TYR A 133 9.97 8.45 19.54
CA TYR A 133 9.32 7.26 19.02
C TYR A 133 8.18 6.91 19.96
N GLU A 134 7.00 6.72 19.39
CA GLU A 134 5.80 6.27 20.08
C GLU A 134 5.41 4.92 19.49
N TRP A 135 5.44 3.89 20.32
CA TRP A 135 4.91 2.60 19.94
C TRP A 135 3.39 2.69 19.94
N ILE A 136 2.78 2.41 18.79
CA ILE A 136 1.33 2.50 18.62
C ILE A 136 0.67 1.16 18.96
N GLY A 137 1.27 0.06 18.53
CA GLY A 137 0.76 -1.29 18.78
C GLY A 137 1.12 -2.29 17.69
N VAL A 138 0.56 -3.49 17.82
CA VAL A 138 0.62 -4.58 16.84
C VAL A 138 -0.77 -4.81 16.28
N PHE A 139 -0.87 -4.92 14.96
CA PHE A 139 -2.11 -4.94 14.20
C PHE A 139 -2.03 -5.96 13.06
N THR A 140 -3.16 -6.34 12.47
CA THR A 140 -3.12 -6.85 11.09
C THR A 140 -2.71 -5.73 10.12
N GLN A 141 -2.39 -6.07 8.87
CA GLN A 141 -2.00 -5.06 7.89
C GLN A 141 -3.15 -4.10 7.56
N ALA A 142 -4.38 -4.62 7.45
CA ALA A 142 -5.57 -3.80 7.21
C ALA A 142 -5.88 -2.86 8.40
N GLU A 143 -5.74 -3.37 9.63
CA GLU A 143 -5.90 -2.57 10.85
C GLU A 143 -4.85 -1.46 10.96
N ALA A 144 -3.58 -1.80 10.67
CA ALA A 144 -2.49 -0.83 10.64
C ALA A 144 -2.74 0.28 9.62
N PHE A 145 -3.13 -0.08 8.39
CA PHE A 145 -3.46 0.89 7.35
C PHE A 145 -4.60 1.82 7.79
N ALA A 146 -5.71 1.27 8.28
CA ALA A 146 -6.87 2.05 8.71
C ALA A 146 -6.53 3.01 9.87
N TRP A 147 -5.72 2.55 10.82
CA TRP A 147 -5.26 3.39 11.93
C TRP A 147 -4.37 4.54 11.44
N ILE A 148 -3.37 4.23 10.59
CA ILE A 148 -2.42 5.22 10.05
C ILE A 148 -3.17 6.26 9.21
N GLU A 149 -4.08 5.84 8.34
CA GLU A 149 -4.87 6.75 7.51
C GLU A 149 -5.68 7.72 8.37
N LEU A 150 -6.38 7.20 9.38
CA LEU A 150 -7.19 8.00 10.28
C LEU A 150 -6.36 8.99 11.12
N ASP A 151 -5.23 8.54 11.66
CA ASP A 151 -4.34 9.41 12.44
C ASP A 151 -3.68 10.48 11.56
N TYR A 152 -3.20 10.09 10.37
CA TYR A 152 -2.64 11.02 9.39
C TYR A 152 -3.64 12.09 8.97
N ASP A 153 -4.89 11.72 8.68
CA ASP A 153 -5.94 12.67 8.29
C ASP A 153 -6.32 13.62 9.43
N ARG A 154 -6.39 13.11 10.66
CA ARG A 154 -6.62 13.96 11.85
C ARG A 154 -5.49 14.97 12.03
N ARG A 155 -4.24 14.56 11.83
CA ARG A 155 -3.06 15.45 11.92
C ARG A 155 -3.05 16.48 10.81
N ARG A 156 -3.30 16.06 9.55
CA ARG A 156 -3.38 16.95 8.39
C ARG A 156 -4.44 18.04 8.60
N ARG A 157 -5.64 17.68 9.08
CA ARG A 157 -6.71 18.67 9.35
C ARG A 157 -6.35 19.71 10.44
N ARG A 158 -5.43 19.38 11.34
CA ARG A 158 -4.97 20.28 12.41
C ARG A 158 -3.73 21.08 12.03
N CYS A 159 -3.02 20.68 10.99
CA CYS A 159 -1.81 21.35 10.56
C CYS A 159 -2.16 22.49 9.59
N VAL A 160 -1.67 23.69 9.90
CA VAL A 160 -2.03 24.94 9.19
C VAL A 160 -1.27 25.09 7.85
N ILE A 161 -0.32 24.20 7.54
CA ILE A 161 0.69 24.39 6.47
C ILE A 161 0.73 23.22 5.46
N CYS A 162 -0.08 22.17 5.61
CA CYS A 162 -0.01 20.97 4.75
C CYS A 162 -0.92 21.01 3.52
#